data_AF-A0A4S4D0J4-F1
#
_entry.id   AF-A0A4S4D0J4-F1
#
_cell.length_a   1.000
_cell.length_b   1.000
_cell.length_c   1.000
_cell.angle_alpha   90.00
_cell.angle_beta   90.00
_cell.angle_gamma   90.00
#
_symmetry.space_group_name_H-M   'P 1'
#
loop_
_entity.id
_entity.type
_entity.pdbx_description
1 polymer ?
#
loop_
_entity_poly.entity_id
_entity_poly.type
_entity_poly.pdbx_seq_one_letter_code
_entity_poly.pdbx_strand_id
1 'polypeptide(L)'
;MDSLPITSLRELFRRDSRLLNVLDLEGTPLETIPDEVFKLIHLRYLGLRDTNVKMVPKLIRKLENLETLDLQGTYVTKLPDEILHLQKLRNLISYHLKSGSVYSEFGDFSGFKAPS
;
A
#
# COMPACT_ATOMS: atom_id res chain seq x y z
N MET A 1 1.31 7.73 -21.73
CA MET A 1 1.60 8.28 -20.39
C MET A 1 2.76 7.48 -19.86
N ASP A 2 3.94 8.07 -19.82
CA ASP A 2 5.16 7.37 -19.44
C ASP A 2 5.05 6.95 -17.98
N SER A 3 4.94 5.64 -17.76
CA SER A 3 4.94 5.06 -16.43
C SER A 3 6.24 5.46 -15.73
N LEU A 4 6.16 6.03 -14.53
CA LEU A 4 7.33 6.21 -13.67
C LEU A 4 7.93 4.82 -13.39
N PRO A 5 9.12 4.49 -13.93
CA PRO A 5 9.73 3.20 -13.66
C PRO A 5 10.02 3.07 -12.16
N ILE A 6 10.01 1.85 -11.61
CA ILE A 6 10.40 1.58 -10.22
C ILE A 6 11.79 2.16 -9.88
N THR A 7 12.68 2.21 -10.88
CA THR A 7 14.00 2.86 -10.81
C THR A 7 13.90 4.33 -10.38
N SER A 8 12.87 5.06 -10.83
CA SER A 8 12.64 6.45 -10.46
C SER A 8 12.24 6.62 -9.01
N LEU A 9 11.47 5.68 -8.43
CA LEU A 9 11.14 5.70 -6.99
C LEU A 9 12.39 5.48 -6.14
N ARG A 10 13.29 4.59 -6.57
CA ARG A 10 14.57 4.37 -5.87
C ARG A 10 15.43 5.64 -5.82
N GLU A 11 15.50 6.37 -6.92
CA GLU A 11 16.26 7.63 -7.00
C GLU A 11 15.56 8.77 -6.24
N LEU A 12 14.22 8.85 -6.27
CA LEU A 12 13.43 9.85 -5.53
C LEU A 12 13.67 9.82 -4.02
N PHE A 13 13.87 8.64 -3.44
CA PHE A 13 14.05 8.46 -1.99
C PHE A 13 15.52 8.30 -1.56
N ARG A 14 16.48 8.47 -2.48
CA ARG A 14 17.90 8.15 -2.25
C ARG A 14 18.62 9.11 -1.32
N ARG A 15 18.17 10.37 -1.21
CA ARG A 15 18.93 11.41 -0.48
C ARG A 15 18.13 12.16 0.60
N ASP A 16 16.91 12.64 0.33
CA ASP A 16 16.36 13.73 1.17
C ASP A 16 14.92 13.54 1.71
N SER A 17 14.27 12.40 1.49
CA SER A 17 12.84 12.25 1.80
C SER A 17 12.52 11.77 3.23
N ARG A 18 13.43 11.96 4.20
CA ARG A 18 13.18 11.44 5.57
C ARG A 18 12.01 12.13 6.25
N LEU A 19 11.68 13.37 5.90
CA LEU A 19 10.60 14.15 6.50
C LEU A 19 9.23 13.93 5.80
N LEU A 20 9.14 13.05 4.81
CA LEU A 20 7.90 12.85 4.08
C LEU A 20 6.83 12.24 4.99
N ASN A 21 5.67 12.91 5.04
CA ASN A 21 4.52 12.47 5.83
C ASN A 21 3.46 11.77 4.97
N VAL A 22 3.38 12.09 3.68
CA VAL A 22 2.37 11.57 2.76
C VAL A 22 3.09 11.07 1.51
N LEU A 23 2.86 9.82 1.17
CA LEU A 23 3.30 9.23 -0.09
C LEU A 23 2.09 8.63 -0.78
N ASP A 24 1.72 9.21 -1.91
CA ASP A 24 0.64 8.74 -2.75
C ASP A 24 1.21 8.25 -4.08
N LEU A 25 0.94 6.99 -4.40
CA LEU A 25 1.37 6.30 -5.61
C LEU A 25 0.17 5.75 -6.39
N GLU A 26 -1.01 6.34 -6.22
CA GLU A 26 -2.24 5.94 -6.90
C GLU A 26 -2.05 5.80 -8.42
N GLY A 27 -2.58 4.71 -8.98
CA GLY A 27 -2.59 4.44 -10.42
C GLY A 27 -1.21 4.14 -11.03
N THR A 28 -0.15 4.06 -10.22
CA THR A 28 1.17 3.69 -10.71
C THR A 28 1.22 2.18 -11.03
N PRO A 29 1.96 1.75 -12.06
CA PRO A 29 2.04 0.33 -12.45
C PRO A 29 2.97 -0.46 -11.53
N LEU A 30 2.89 -0.21 -10.22
CA LEU A 30 3.75 -0.78 -9.21
C LEU A 30 3.33 -2.22 -8.89
N GLU A 31 4.21 -3.20 -9.08
CA GLU A 31 3.93 -4.60 -8.70
C GLU A 31 4.35 -4.94 -7.26
N THR A 32 5.31 -4.19 -6.72
CA THR A 32 5.87 -4.38 -5.37
C THR A 32 6.17 -3.05 -4.72
N ILE A 33 6.00 -2.94 -3.40
CA ILE A 33 6.37 -1.73 -2.66
C ILE A 33 7.91 -1.69 -2.54
N PRO A 34 8.61 -0.68 -3.07
CA PRO A 34 10.06 -0.61 -2.99
C PRO A 34 10.56 -0.48 -1.55
N ASP A 35 11.69 -1.11 -1.24
CA ASP A 35 12.27 -1.11 0.11
C ASP A 35 12.53 0.31 0.65
N GLU A 36 12.78 1.26 -0.24
CA GLU A 36 12.98 2.67 0.06
C GLU A 36 11.79 3.33 0.76
N VAL A 37 10.56 2.90 0.46
CA VAL A 37 9.35 3.42 1.14
C VAL A 37 9.43 3.16 2.64
N PHE A 38 9.98 2.02 3.06
CA PHE A 38 10.12 1.67 4.48
C PHE A 38 11.27 2.39 5.18
N LYS A 39 11.99 3.29 4.50
CA LYS A 39 12.96 4.23 5.10
C LYS A 39 12.29 5.56 5.50
N LEU A 40 11.05 5.79 5.08
CA LEU A 40 10.26 6.99 5.36
C LEU A 40 9.62 6.88 6.75
N ILE A 41 10.43 6.90 7.81
CA ILE A 41 9.97 6.64 9.19
C ILE A 41 8.95 7.66 9.72
N HIS A 42 8.85 8.83 9.08
CA HIS A 42 7.87 9.88 9.42
C HIS A 42 6.57 9.77 8.61
N LEU A 43 6.43 8.75 7.76
CA LEU A 43 5.26 8.58 6.92
C LEU A 43 4.01 8.28 7.76
N ARG A 44 2.95 9.04 7.50
CA ARG A 44 1.63 8.94 8.15
C ARG A 44 0.57 8.41 7.19
N TYR A 45 0.73 8.65 5.90
CA TYR A 45 -0.16 8.14 4.85
C TYR A 45 0.64 7.46 3.74
N LEU A 46 0.23 6.23 3.40
CA LEU A 46 0.72 5.49 2.24
C LEU A 46 -0.46 5.08 1.35
N GLY A 47 -0.56 5.71 0.19
CA GLY A 47 -1.57 5.43 -0.84
C GLY A 47 -0.98 4.54 -1.94
N LEU A 48 -1.61 3.40 -2.17
CA LEU A 48 -1.26 2.43 -3.21
C LEU A 48 -2.48 2.07 -4.06
N ARG A 49 -3.47 2.95 -4.09
CA ARG A 49 -4.74 2.73 -4.77
C ARG A 49 -4.53 2.43 -6.26
N ASP A 50 -5.27 1.47 -6.79
CA ASP A 50 -5.24 1.11 -8.21
C ASP A 50 -3.83 0.82 -8.75
N THR A 51 -2.96 0.29 -7.88
CA THR A 51 -1.64 -0.25 -8.27
C THR A 51 -1.70 -1.77 -8.44
N ASN A 52 -0.69 -2.34 -9.10
CA ASN A 52 -0.58 -3.79 -9.30
C ASN A 52 0.07 -4.53 -8.11
N VAL A 53 0.10 -3.92 -6.93
CA VAL A 53 0.78 -4.48 -5.75
C VAL A 53 0.10 -5.77 -5.32
N LYS A 54 0.89 -6.85 -5.19
CA LYS A 54 0.40 -8.19 -4.84
C LYS A 54 0.55 -8.53 -3.36
N MET A 55 1.44 -7.85 -2.65
CA MET A 55 1.70 -8.11 -1.23
C MET A 55 2.24 -6.88 -0.50
N VAL A 56 1.93 -6.78 0.79
CA VAL A 56 2.59 -5.88 1.72
C VAL A 56 3.73 -6.66 2.39
N PRO A 57 5.00 -6.23 2.28
CA PRO A 57 6.12 -6.95 2.88
C PRO A 57 6.20 -6.72 4.39
N LYS A 58 6.88 -7.62 5.10
CA LYS A 58 7.15 -7.54 6.55
C LYS A 58 7.84 -6.26 6.98
N LEU A 59 8.51 -5.56 6.05
CA LEU A 59 9.14 -4.26 6.28
C LEU A 59 8.14 -3.17 6.66
N ILE A 60 6.83 -3.36 6.44
CA ILE A 60 5.79 -2.41 6.85
C ILE A 60 5.91 -2.01 8.33
N ARG A 61 6.38 -2.92 9.21
CA ARG A 61 6.62 -2.64 10.64
C ARG A 61 7.53 -1.44 10.92
N LYS A 62 8.36 -1.02 9.94
CA LYS A 62 9.25 0.14 10.07
C LYS A 62 8.51 1.47 10.00
N LEU A 63 7.30 1.50 9.46
CA LEU A 63 6.47 2.70 9.35
C LEU A 63 5.68 2.94 10.65
N GLU A 64 6.37 3.06 11.78
CA GLU A 64 5.77 3.17 13.12
C GLU A 64 4.82 4.37 13.28
N ASN A 65 4.94 5.37 12.40
CA ASN A 65 4.09 6.56 12.37
C ASN A 65 2.91 6.47 11.38
N LEU A 66 2.75 5.34 10.69
CA LEU A 66 1.70 5.20 9.69
C LEU A 66 0.33 5.20 10.35
N GLU A 67 -0.55 6.08 9.87
CA GLU A 67 -1.92 6.25 10.36
C GLU A 67 -2.93 5.71 9.36
N THR A 68 -2.61 5.78 8.07
CA THR A 68 -3.47 5.30 6.97
C THR A 68 -2.67 4.51 5.94
N LEU A 69 -3.17 3.31 5.63
CA LEU A 69 -2.71 2.46 4.54
C LEU A 69 -3.89 2.21 3.59
N ASP A 70 -3.78 2.71 2.36
CA ASP A 70 -4.79 2.52 1.32
C ASP A 70 -4.31 1.54 0.24
N LEU A 71 -4.96 0.38 0.18
CA LEU A 71 -4.70 -0.75 -0.71
C LEU A 71 -5.90 -1.01 -1.63
N GLN A 72 -6.82 -0.06 -1.78
CA GLN A 72 -7.98 -0.21 -2.64
C GLN A 72 -7.56 -0.51 -4.09
N GLY A 73 -8.23 -1.46 -4.73
CA GLY A 73 -7.92 -1.82 -6.13
C GLY A 73 -6.57 -2.51 -6.33
N THR A 74 -5.85 -2.85 -5.26
CA THR A 74 -4.64 -3.69 -5.34
C THR A 74 -4.97 -5.19 -5.38
N TYR A 75 -3.96 -6.01 -5.63
CA TYR A 75 -4.06 -7.47 -5.60
C TYR A 75 -3.64 -8.07 -4.24
N VAL A 76 -3.56 -7.26 -3.19
CA VAL A 76 -3.22 -7.73 -1.83
C VAL A 76 -4.40 -8.52 -1.25
N THR A 77 -4.19 -9.81 -1.03
CA THR A 77 -5.23 -10.71 -0.45
C THR A 77 -4.99 -11.04 1.02
N LYS A 78 -3.77 -10.81 1.52
CA LYS A 78 -3.33 -11.09 2.89
C LYS A 78 -2.37 -10.02 3.36
N LEU A 79 -2.46 -9.69 4.65
CA LEU A 79 -1.49 -8.82 5.31
C LEU A 79 -0.50 -9.63 6.14
N PRO A 80 0.75 -9.17 6.27
CA PRO A 80 1.72 -9.78 7.17
C PRO A 80 1.34 -9.49 8.63
N ASP A 81 1.65 -10.39 9.56
CA ASP A 81 1.43 -10.17 11.00
C ASP A 81 2.18 -8.93 11.51
N GLU A 82 3.24 -8.53 10.81
CA GLU A 82 3.97 -7.29 11.04
C GLU A 82 3.10 -6.03 11.01
N ILE A 83 1.92 -6.05 10.37
CA ILE A 83 0.95 -4.94 10.40
C ILE A 83 0.47 -4.65 11.84
N LEU A 84 0.47 -5.65 12.73
CA LEU A 84 0.08 -5.51 14.13
C LEU A 84 1.08 -4.65 14.95
N HIS A 85 2.28 -4.39 14.42
CA HIS A 85 3.25 -3.50 15.06
C HIS A 85 2.92 -2.02 14.83
N LEU A 86 2.01 -1.69 13.90
CA LEU A 86 1.66 -0.31 13.55
C LEU A 86 0.67 0.27 14.56
N GLN A 87 1.15 0.60 15.75
CA GLN A 87 0.32 1.09 16.87
C GLN A 87 -0.45 2.39 16.57
N LYS A 88 -0.05 3.14 15.53
CA LYS A 88 -0.73 4.37 15.09
C LYS A 88 -1.68 4.17 13.92
N LEU A 89 -1.73 2.98 13.33
CA LEU A 89 -2.59 2.70 12.17
C LEU A 89 -4.06 2.77 12.62
N ARG A 90 -4.83 3.65 11.98
CA ARG A 90 -6.25 3.86 12.26
C ARG A 90 -7.13 3.47 11.09
N ASN A 91 -6.60 3.64 9.88
CA ASN A 91 -7.33 3.39 8.65
C ASN A 91 -6.56 2.37 7.80
N LEU A 92 -7.18 1.23 7.57
CA LEU A 92 -6.72 0.22 6.63
C LEU A 92 -7.84 0.00 5.62
N ILE A 93 -7.63 0.51 4.40
CA ILE A 93 -8.62 0.44 3.33
C ILE A 93 -8.13 -0.62 2.35
N SER A 94 -8.88 -1.71 2.20
CA SER A 94 -8.49 -2.83 1.34
C SER A 94 -9.73 -3.55 0.83
N TYR A 95 -10.14 -3.23 -0.39
CA TYR A 95 -11.14 -3.98 -1.14
C TYR A 95 -10.77 -3.95 -2.62
N HIS A 96 -11.13 -5.01 -3.34
CA HIS A 96 -10.98 -5.10 -4.78
C HIS A 96 -12.32 -5.48 -5.40
N LEU A 97 -12.60 -4.92 -6.58
CA LEU A 97 -13.77 -5.27 -7.36
C LEU A 97 -13.47 -6.57 -8.10
N LYS A 98 -14.25 -7.63 -7.85
CA LYS A 98 -14.20 -8.80 -8.72
C LYS A 98 -14.90 -8.46 -10.04
N SER A 99 -14.11 -8.24 -11.08
CA SER A 99 -14.61 -8.20 -12.46
C SER A 99 -15.07 -9.60 -12.85
N GLY A 100 -16.31 -9.95 -12.51
CA GLY A 100 -16.90 -11.27 -12.81
C GLY A 100 -18.32 -11.48 -12.27
N SER A 101 -18.75 -10.73 -11.26
CA SER A 101 -20.14 -10.76 -10.81
C SER A 101 -20.97 -9.74 -11.59
N VAL A 102 -21.42 -10.11 -12.79
CA VAL A 102 -22.40 -9.31 -13.57
C VAL A 102 -23.78 -9.29 -12.88
N TYR A 103 -23.96 -10.00 -11.77
CA TYR A 103 -25.20 -10.09 -11.01
C TYR A 103 -24.94 -10.07 -9.50
N SER A 104 -24.67 -8.90 -8.94
CA SER A 104 -25.04 -8.65 -7.56
C SER A 104 -25.41 -7.16 -7.43
N GLU A 105 -26.65 -6.89 -7.02
CA GLU A 105 -27.16 -5.52 -6.77
C GLU A 105 -26.35 -4.77 -5.70
N PHE A 106 -25.45 -5.49 -5.03
CA PHE A 106 -24.40 -5.00 -4.14
C PHE A 106 -23.10 -5.63 -4.63
N GLY A 107 -22.08 -4.85 -5.02
CA GLY A 107 -20.84 -5.38 -5.60
C GLY A 107 -20.21 -6.51 -4.77
N ASP A 108 -19.60 -7.50 -5.44
CA ASP A 108 -18.82 -8.56 -4.78
C ASP A 108 -17.47 -7.98 -4.32
N PHE A 109 -17.46 -7.43 -3.11
CA PHE A 109 -16.26 -6.96 -2.43
C PHE A 109 -15.60 -8.13 -1.70
N SER A 110 -14.42 -8.55 -2.14
CA SER A 110 -13.55 -9.40 -1.34
C SER A 110 -12.65 -8.56 -0.44
N GLY A 111 -12.82 -8.75 0.87
CA GLY A 111 -11.88 -8.23 1.88
C GLY A 111 -10.57 -9.02 1.92
N PHE A 112 -9.76 -8.77 2.95
CA PHE A 112 -8.48 -9.47 3.18
C PHE A 112 -8.59 -10.42 4.38
N LYS A 113 -7.73 -11.46 4.40
CA LYS A 113 -7.58 -12.29 5.60
C LYS A 113 -6.86 -11.47 6.69
N ALA A 114 -7.48 -11.34 7.86
CA ALA A 114 -6.86 -10.68 9.00
C ALA A 114 -5.53 -11.37 9.41
N PRO A 115 -4.53 -10.60 9.89
CA PRO A 115 -3.30 -11.14 10.47
C PRO A 115 -3.62 -12.04 11.68
N SER A 116 -2.73 -13.00 11.95
CA SER A 116 -2.93 -14.02 13.00
C SER A 116 -2.39 -13.58 14.34
#